data_AF-A0A7X3WIF5-F1
#
_entry.id   AF-A0A7X3WIF5-F1
#
_cell.length_a   1.000
_cell.length_b   1.000
_cell.length_c   1.000
_cell.angle_alpha   90.00
_cell.angle_beta   90.00
_cell.angle_gamma   90.00
#
_symmetry.space_group_name_H-M   'P 1'
#
loop_
_entity.id
_entity.type
_entity.pdbx_description
1 polymer ?
#
loop_
_entity_poly.entity_id
_entity_poly.type
_entity_poly.pdbx_seq_one_letter_code
_entity_poly.pdbx_strand_id
1 'polypeptide(L)'
;MPQPIDTNHTTKNLSLEELVEYRRHLDQHLQNRKADEALLQRAWYTAHKIAAMLYEDFGATQVAVFGSLAEQDGFSITSDIDIVVWGLSRDSFLDAFWETKNFTTEFKIDLVNFHSAKGRFRERIQCQAVYIQNTGTDFDESTVNTQTFLTIRKKNYGVNRRIRIERIVDECIKIEHVNAAIAEILQDIEEVPIKYRKGQEALLTQNVVNFYMGLENIFKRIAEEIDMMVPQGKDWHKDLLHQMAAKHSI
;
A
#
# COMPACT_ATOMS: atom_id res chain seq x y z
N MET A 1 -16.13 -20.35 30.58
CA MET A 1 -17.26 -19.65 29.91
C MET A 1 -16.79 -18.23 29.67
N PRO A 2 -16.38 -17.86 28.45
CA PRO A 2 -15.98 -16.48 28.16
C PRO A 2 -17.22 -15.59 28.16
N GLN A 3 -17.15 -14.47 28.87
CA GLN A 3 -18.20 -13.46 28.92
C GLN A 3 -18.33 -12.76 27.56
N PRO A 4 -19.54 -12.37 27.13
CA PRO A 4 -19.73 -11.65 25.87
C PRO A 4 -19.12 -10.25 25.99
N ILE A 5 -18.24 -9.92 25.05
CA ILE A 5 -17.67 -8.57 24.93
C ILE A 5 -18.77 -7.68 24.35
N ASP A 6 -19.26 -6.75 25.16
CA ASP A 6 -20.27 -5.76 24.78
C ASP A 6 -19.68 -4.80 23.73
N THR A 7 -20.21 -4.86 22.51
CA THR A 7 -19.66 -4.22 21.30
C THR A 7 -20.08 -2.75 21.13
N ASN A 8 -20.37 -2.01 22.22
CA ASN A 8 -20.87 -0.64 22.15
C ASN A 8 -19.99 0.41 22.90
N HIS A 9 -18.66 0.30 22.82
CA HIS A 9 -17.78 1.37 23.31
C HIS A 9 -17.30 2.29 22.17
N THR A 10 -18.11 3.31 21.87
CA THR A 10 -17.72 4.46 21.04
C THR A 10 -16.86 5.42 21.88
N THR A 11 -15.74 5.90 21.33
CA THR A 11 -14.61 6.58 22.01
C THR A 11 -14.85 7.97 22.62
N LYS A 12 -16.10 8.31 22.92
CA LYS A 12 -16.48 9.67 23.30
C LYS A 12 -16.17 10.09 24.74
N ASN A 13 -16.02 9.16 25.67
CA ASN A 13 -15.90 9.47 27.10
C ASN A 13 -14.91 8.53 27.78
N LEU A 14 -13.71 8.34 27.22
CA LEU A 14 -12.65 7.65 27.95
C LEU A 14 -11.94 8.66 28.85
N SER A 15 -11.94 8.39 30.16
CA SER A 15 -11.04 9.02 31.11
C SER A 15 -9.57 8.78 30.72
N LEU A 16 -8.65 9.55 31.31
CA LEU A 16 -7.21 9.41 31.01
C LEU A 16 -6.70 7.98 31.27
N GLU A 17 -7.26 7.29 32.26
CA GLU A 17 -6.96 5.90 32.61
C GLU A 17 -7.50 4.92 31.56
N GLU A 18 -8.73 5.11 31.10
CA GLU A 18 -9.34 4.29 30.04
C GLU A 18 -8.67 4.50 28.68
N LEU A 19 -8.18 5.72 28.38
CA LEU A 19 -7.36 5.98 27.19
C LEU A 19 -5.99 5.31 27.27
N VAL A 20 -5.42 5.16 28.46
CA VAL A 20 -4.15 4.45 28.67
C VAL A 20 -4.37 2.95 28.54
N GLU A 21 -5.48 2.43 29.06
CA GLU A 21 -5.86 1.02 28.92
C GLU A 21 -6.18 0.65 27.46
N TYR A 22 -6.98 1.47 26.78
CA TYR A 22 -7.27 1.33 25.35
C TYR A 22 -6.00 1.37 24.52
N ARG A 23 -5.07 2.31 24.81
CA ARG A 23 -3.76 2.35 24.16
C ARG A 23 -2.93 1.10 24.41
N ARG A 24 -2.92 0.56 25.64
CA ARG A 24 -2.19 -0.66 25.99
C ARG A 24 -2.75 -1.89 25.29
N HIS A 25 -4.07 -2.02 25.26
CA HIS A 25 -4.77 -3.10 24.54
C HIS A 25 -4.52 -3.02 23.04
N LEU A 26 -4.57 -1.80 22.46
CA LEU A 26 -4.24 -1.57 21.06
C LEU A 26 -2.77 -1.93 20.78
N ASP A 27 -1.83 -1.46 21.60
CA ASP A 27 -0.40 -1.76 21.44
C ASP A 27 -0.12 -3.29 21.54
N GLN A 28 -0.76 -4.01 22.46
CA GLN A 28 -0.66 -5.48 22.56
C GLN A 28 -1.28 -6.20 21.36
N HIS A 29 -2.45 -5.76 20.90
CA HIS A 29 -3.10 -6.35 19.73
C HIS A 29 -2.26 -6.15 18.46
N LEU A 30 -1.65 -4.98 18.31
CA LEU A 30 -0.75 -4.66 17.20
C LEU A 30 0.55 -5.47 17.26
N GLN A 31 1.10 -5.70 18.44
CA GLN A 31 2.27 -6.59 18.63
C GLN A 31 1.96 -8.06 18.36
N ASN A 32 0.71 -8.48 18.54
CA ASN A 32 0.26 -9.85 18.34
C ASN A 32 -0.16 -10.17 16.89
N ARG A 33 -0.18 -9.18 15.98
CA ARG A 33 -0.37 -9.44 14.55
C ARG A 33 0.87 -10.15 14.00
N LYS A 34 0.80 -11.47 13.89
CA LYS A 34 1.76 -12.20 13.04
C LYS A 34 1.43 -11.92 11.59
N ALA A 35 2.36 -11.32 10.87
CA ALA A 35 2.28 -11.28 9.41
C ALA A 35 2.24 -12.73 8.90
N ASP A 36 1.32 -13.02 7.97
CA ASP A 36 1.26 -14.32 7.32
C ASP A 36 2.57 -14.51 6.55
N GLU A 37 3.46 -15.33 7.11
CA GLU A 37 4.81 -15.55 6.58
C GLU A 37 4.76 -16.07 5.14
N ALA A 38 3.75 -16.89 4.80
CA ALA A 38 3.57 -17.40 3.45
C ALA A 38 3.12 -16.30 2.49
N LEU A 39 2.23 -15.39 2.92
CA LEU A 39 1.84 -14.22 2.13
C LEU A 39 3.05 -13.30 1.87
N LEU A 40 3.84 -13.02 2.90
CA LEU A 40 5.04 -12.19 2.77
C LEU A 40 6.06 -12.80 1.79
N GLN A 41 6.27 -14.11 1.86
CA GLN A 41 7.16 -14.81 0.92
C GLN A 41 6.71 -14.64 -0.53
N ARG A 42 5.42 -14.86 -0.83
CA ARG A 42 4.88 -14.69 -2.19
C ARG A 42 4.93 -13.25 -2.69
N ALA A 43 4.68 -12.27 -1.80
CA ALA A 43 4.77 -10.86 -2.13
C ALA A 43 6.23 -10.45 -2.46
N TRP A 44 7.20 -10.88 -1.63
CA TRP A 44 8.62 -10.64 -1.91
C TRP A 44 9.10 -11.32 -3.18
N TYR A 45 8.67 -12.56 -3.42
CA TYR A 45 8.97 -13.27 -4.66
C TYR A 45 8.46 -12.51 -5.89
N THR A 46 7.22 -12.00 -5.81
CA THR A 46 6.63 -11.16 -6.87
C THR A 46 7.44 -9.88 -7.08
N ALA A 47 7.82 -9.19 -6.00
CA ALA A 47 8.63 -7.97 -6.08
C ALA A 47 10.01 -8.24 -6.72
N HIS A 48 10.64 -9.38 -6.42
CA HIS A 48 11.90 -9.79 -7.05
C HIS A 48 11.77 -10.04 -8.55
N LYS A 49 10.70 -10.71 -8.99
CA LYS A 49 10.45 -10.92 -10.43
C LYS A 49 10.23 -9.60 -11.18
N ILE A 50 9.45 -8.70 -10.60
CA ILE A 50 9.24 -7.37 -11.18
C ILE A 50 10.55 -6.60 -11.23
N ALA A 51 11.38 -6.66 -10.19
CA ALA A 51 12.68 -6.02 -10.20
C ALA A 51 13.59 -6.55 -11.32
N ALA A 52 13.64 -7.88 -11.53
CA ALA A 52 14.39 -8.48 -12.63
C ALA A 52 13.93 -7.94 -13.99
N MET A 53 12.62 -7.93 -14.24
CA MET A 53 12.02 -7.34 -15.45
C MET A 53 12.41 -5.85 -15.62
N LEU A 54 12.32 -5.05 -14.56
CA LEU A 54 12.69 -3.63 -14.60
C LEU A 54 14.17 -3.41 -14.93
N TYR A 55 15.06 -4.28 -14.44
CA TYR A 55 16.48 -4.24 -14.77
C TYR A 55 16.77 -4.67 -16.21
N GLU A 56 16.24 -5.82 -16.62
CA GLU A 56 16.57 -6.48 -17.90
C GLU A 56 15.89 -5.78 -19.09
N ASP A 57 14.58 -5.54 -18.99
CA ASP A 57 13.78 -5.11 -20.14
C ASP A 57 13.71 -3.58 -20.26
N PHE A 58 13.80 -2.88 -19.12
CA PHE A 58 13.61 -1.42 -19.07
C PHE A 58 14.89 -0.64 -18.72
N GLY A 59 15.97 -1.32 -18.34
CA GLY A 59 17.26 -0.69 -18.06
C GLY A 59 17.28 0.12 -16.76
N ALA A 60 16.50 -0.29 -15.75
CA ALA A 60 16.57 0.33 -14.43
C ALA A 60 18.00 0.27 -13.87
N THR A 61 18.38 1.31 -13.13
CA THR A 61 19.71 1.36 -12.46
C THR A 61 19.62 0.88 -11.02
N GLN A 62 18.47 1.06 -10.37
CA GLN A 62 18.17 0.59 -9.03
C GLN A 62 16.68 0.29 -8.93
N VAL A 63 16.34 -0.70 -8.11
CA VAL A 63 14.98 -1.06 -7.73
C VAL A 63 14.94 -1.34 -6.23
N ALA A 64 13.93 -0.84 -5.54
CA ALA A 64 13.72 -1.11 -4.12
C ALA A 64 12.23 -1.26 -3.80
N VAL A 65 11.93 -2.05 -2.77
CA VAL A 65 10.60 -2.12 -2.16
C VAL A 65 10.54 -1.09 -1.03
N PHE A 66 9.40 -0.41 -0.90
CA PHE A 66 9.12 0.47 0.24
C PHE A 66 7.70 0.20 0.77
N GLY A 67 7.23 1.00 1.73
CA GLY A 67 5.87 0.86 2.25
C GLY A 67 5.63 -0.39 3.09
N SER A 68 4.43 -0.94 3.00
CA SER A 68 3.94 -1.98 3.92
C SER A 68 4.76 -3.28 3.86
N LEU A 69 5.21 -3.68 2.66
CA LEU A 69 6.01 -4.90 2.47
C LEU A 69 7.41 -4.77 3.07
N ALA A 70 8.01 -3.57 3.04
CA ALA A 70 9.29 -3.28 3.67
C ALA A 70 9.21 -3.25 5.22
N GLU A 71 8.01 -3.05 5.78
CA GLU A 71 7.80 -2.89 7.22
C GLU A 71 7.23 -4.15 7.92
N GLN A 72 6.91 -5.22 7.19
CA GLN A 72 6.40 -6.54 7.66
C GLN A 72 5.12 -6.54 8.52
N ASP A 73 5.09 -5.81 9.64
CA ASP A 73 4.03 -5.84 10.66
C ASP A 73 2.67 -5.28 10.17
N GLY A 74 2.62 -4.72 8.96
CA GLY A 74 1.43 -4.10 8.37
C GLY A 74 1.11 -4.55 6.95
N PHE A 75 1.74 -5.62 6.45
CA PHE A 75 1.41 -6.18 5.13
C PHE A 75 0.25 -7.18 5.25
N SER A 76 -0.74 -7.05 4.39
CA SER A 76 -1.94 -7.90 4.36
C SER A 76 -2.30 -8.26 2.92
N ILE A 77 -3.26 -9.17 2.73
CA ILE A 77 -3.66 -9.63 1.39
C ILE A 77 -4.20 -8.50 0.49
N THR A 78 -4.70 -7.40 1.07
CA THR A 78 -5.17 -6.24 0.29
C THR A 78 -4.10 -5.16 0.16
N SER A 79 -2.88 -5.40 0.63
CA SER A 79 -1.79 -4.43 0.53
C SER A 79 -1.21 -4.45 -0.87
N ASP A 80 -0.97 -3.25 -1.40
CA ASP A 80 -0.19 -3.08 -2.62
C ASP A 80 1.28 -3.43 -2.37
N ILE A 81 1.98 -3.88 -3.42
CA ILE A 81 3.44 -3.98 -3.43
C ILE A 81 3.98 -2.66 -3.99
N ASP A 82 4.49 -1.81 -3.10
CA ASP A 82 5.09 -0.52 -3.46
C ASP A 82 6.55 -0.73 -3.91
N ILE A 83 6.83 -0.47 -5.19
CA ILE A 83 8.15 -0.58 -5.82
C ILE A 83 8.59 0.79 -6.29
N VAL A 84 9.81 1.16 -5.96
CA VAL A 84 10.47 2.37 -6.49
C VAL A 84 11.62 2.01 -7.41
N VAL A 85 11.73 2.75 -8.52
CA VAL A 85 12.72 2.54 -9.57
C VAL A 85 13.51 3.81 -9.89
N TRP A 86 14.78 3.63 -10.23
CA TRP A 86 15.70 4.70 -10.65
C TRP A 86 16.24 4.44 -12.05
N GLY A 87 16.58 5.50 -12.77
CA GLY A 87 17.28 5.44 -14.07
C GLY A 87 16.37 5.27 -15.28
N LEU A 88 15.05 5.18 -15.09
CA LEU A 88 14.10 5.14 -16.20
C LEU A 88 13.77 6.54 -16.70
N SER A 89 13.78 6.70 -18.03
CA SER A 89 13.22 7.85 -18.73
C SER A 89 11.70 7.91 -18.56
N ARG A 90 11.05 9.03 -18.92
CA ARG A 90 9.59 9.15 -18.82
C ARG A 90 8.87 8.10 -19.66
N ASP A 91 9.34 7.87 -20.88
CA ASP A 91 8.71 6.94 -21.82
C ASP A 91 8.92 5.49 -21.37
N SER A 92 10.17 5.12 -21.03
CA SER A 92 10.49 3.79 -20.50
C SER A 92 9.74 3.48 -19.21
N PHE A 93 9.52 4.49 -18.36
CA PHE A 93 8.74 4.32 -17.13
C PHE A 93 7.26 4.05 -17.42
N LEU A 94 6.68 4.71 -18.42
CA LEU A 94 5.29 4.49 -18.77
C LEU A 94 5.07 3.06 -19.28
N ASP A 95 5.97 2.56 -20.13
CA ASP A 95 5.92 1.18 -20.62
C ASP A 95 6.10 0.17 -19.47
N ALA A 96 7.08 0.40 -18.58
CA ALA A 96 7.29 -0.41 -17.39
C ALA A 96 6.07 -0.42 -16.45
N PHE A 97 5.41 0.73 -16.30
CA PHE A 97 4.20 0.85 -15.51
C PHE A 97 3.09 -0.05 -16.05
N TRP A 98 2.86 -0.06 -17.36
CA TRP A 98 1.84 -0.92 -17.95
C TRP A 98 2.17 -2.41 -17.82
N GLU A 99 3.44 -2.78 -17.99
CA GLU A 99 3.87 -4.17 -17.86
C GLU A 99 3.73 -4.66 -16.41
N THR A 100 4.14 -3.85 -15.44
CA THR A 100 3.98 -4.17 -14.01
C THR A 100 2.52 -4.32 -13.58
N LYS A 101 1.59 -3.55 -14.15
CA LYS A 101 0.15 -3.67 -13.85
C LYS A 101 -0.44 -5.00 -14.32
N ASN A 102 0.09 -5.58 -15.39
CA ASN A 102 -0.38 -6.85 -15.95
C ASN A 102 0.40 -8.06 -15.42
N PHE A 103 1.41 -7.84 -14.58
CA PHE A 103 2.35 -8.87 -14.15
C PHE A 103 1.70 -9.98 -13.31
N THR A 104 0.74 -9.63 -12.45
CA THR A 104 0.06 -10.58 -11.57
C THR A 104 -1.36 -10.13 -11.26
N THR A 105 -2.25 -11.09 -11.00
CA THR A 105 -3.60 -10.85 -10.49
C THR A 105 -3.70 -11.02 -8.97
N GLU A 106 -2.66 -11.56 -8.31
CA GLU A 106 -2.64 -11.78 -6.86
C GLU A 106 -2.39 -10.48 -6.09
N PHE A 107 -1.47 -9.65 -6.58
CA PHE A 107 -1.05 -8.43 -5.90
C PHE A 107 -1.23 -7.20 -6.80
N LYS A 108 -1.74 -6.12 -6.24
CA LYS A 108 -1.69 -4.82 -6.90
C LYS A 108 -0.27 -4.25 -6.76
N ILE A 109 0.32 -3.87 -7.88
CA ILE A 109 1.66 -3.29 -7.92
C ILE A 109 1.56 -1.77 -8.04
N ASP A 110 2.26 -1.04 -7.18
CA ASP A 110 2.42 0.41 -7.30
C ASP A 110 3.87 0.74 -7.64
N LEU A 111 4.11 1.17 -8.89
CA LEU A 111 5.43 1.51 -9.40
C LEU A 111 5.65 3.02 -9.35
N VAL A 112 6.71 3.46 -8.67
CA VAL A 112 7.07 4.87 -8.51
C VAL A 112 8.42 5.16 -9.13
N ASN A 113 8.50 6.16 -10.01
CA ASN A 113 9.79 6.69 -10.45
C ASN A 113 10.37 7.58 -9.35
N PHE A 114 11.55 7.25 -8.83
CA PHE A 114 12.14 8.05 -7.77
C PHE A 114 12.40 9.51 -8.18
N HIS A 115 12.63 9.76 -9.47
CA HIS A 115 12.84 11.12 -9.96
C HIS A 115 11.60 12.01 -9.78
N SER A 116 10.40 11.45 -9.87
CA SER A 116 9.15 12.20 -9.69
C SER A 116 8.75 12.37 -8.22
N ALA A 117 9.31 11.56 -7.30
CA ALA A 117 9.05 11.68 -5.86
C ALA A 117 9.67 12.95 -5.27
N LYS A 118 8.87 13.71 -4.51
CA LYS A 118 9.25 15.00 -3.89
C LYS A 118 8.87 15.07 -2.42
N GLY A 119 9.51 16.01 -1.70
CA GLY A 119 9.21 16.32 -0.30
C GLY A 119 9.28 15.11 0.64
N ARG A 120 8.38 15.07 1.63
CA ARG A 120 8.33 14.01 2.64
C ARG A 120 8.15 12.60 2.06
N PHE A 121 7.42 12.47 0.95
CA PHE A 121 7.24 11.18 0.28
C PHE A 121 8.58 10.62 -0.21
N ARG A 122 9.43 11.47 -0.79
CA ARG A 122 10.79 11.09 -1.20
C ARG A 122 11.66 10.69 -0.01
N GLU A 123 11.64 11.49 1.06
CA GLU A 123 12.39 11.20 2.30
C GLU A 123 11.99 9.86 2.90
N ARG A 124 10.68 9.57 2.91
CA ARG A 124 10.15 8.29 3.40
C ARG A 124 10.62 7.11 2.56
N ILE A 125 10.52 7.21 1.23
CA ILE A 125 11.05 6.18 0.32
C ILE A 125 12.51 5.90 0.66
N GLN A 126 13.35 6.94 0.82
CA GLN A 126 14.76 6.76 1.16
C GLN A 126 14.98 6.08 2.52
N CYS A 127 14.13 6.37 3.51
CA CYS A 127 14.23 5.74 4.83
C CYS A 127 13.81 4.26 4.84
N GLN A 128 12.81 3.92 4.02
CA GLN A 128 12.18 2.60 3.99
C GLN A 128 12.74 1.66 2.93
N ALA A 129 13.41 2.19 1.90
CA ALA A 129 13.86 1.43 0.74
C ALA A 129 14.66 0.18 1.14
N VAL A 130 14.14 -0.97 0.75
CA VAL A 130 14.82 -2.26 0.77
C VAL A 130 15.21 -2.59 -0.66
N TYR A 131 16.49 -2.38 -0.99
CA TYR A 131 17.00 -2.55 -2.34
C TYR A 131 17.01 -4.01 -2.78
N ILE A 132 16.55 -4.26 -4.01
CA ILE A 132 16.61 -5.56 -4.67
C ILE A 132 17.83 -5.57 -5.59
N GLN A 133 18.73 -6.55 -5.38
CA GLN A 133 19.90 -6.73 -6.22
C GLN A 133 19.50 -7.20 -7.62
N ASN A 134 20.25 -6.75 -8.63
CA ASN A 134 20.12 -7.25 -9.99
C ASN A 134 20.84 -8.60 -10.11
N THR A 135 20.13 -9.68 -9.80
CA THR A 135 20.62 -11.06 -9.87
C THR A 135 20.12 -11.81 -11.12
N GLY A 136 19.41 -11.13 -12.02
CA GLY A 136 18.73 -11.74 -13.18
C GLY A 136 17.48 -12.56 -12.81
N THR A 137 16.88 -13.20 -13.81
CA THR A 137 15.67 -14.06 -13.69
C THR A 137 15.88 -15.41 -12.98
N ASP A 138 17.11 -15.78 -12.64
CA ASP A 138 17.48 -17.02 -11.93
C ASP A 138 17.15 -16.98 -10.41
N PHE A 139 16.06 -16.30 -10.02
CA PHE A 139 15.67 -16.15 -8.62
C PHE A 139 14.72 -17.28 -8.18
N ASP A 140 15.26 -18.26 -7.44
CA ASP A 140 14.48 -19.35 -6.85
C ASP A 140 13.67 -18.86 -5.64
N GLU A 141 12.41 -19.28 -5.56
CA GLU A 141 11.46 -18.99 -4.47
C GLU A 141 12.02 -19.38 -3.09
N SER A 142 12.89 -20.41 -3.06
CA SER A 142 13.59 -20.86 -1.84
C SER A 142 14.63 -19.87 -1.29
N THR A 143 15.13 -18.93 -2.12
CA THR A 143 16.21 -17.98 -1.77
C THR A 143 15.69 -16.74 -1.02
N VAL A 144 14.37 -16.50 -1.04
CA VAL A 144 13.72 -15.36 -0.36
C VAL A 144 13.90 -15.41 1.17
N ASN A 145 14.32 -16.54 1.74
CA ASN A 145 14.01 -16.87 3.14
C ASN A 145 14.99 -16.40 4.22
N THR A 146 16.17 -15.84 3.90
CA THR A 146 17.16 -15.58 4.97
C THR A 146 17.71 -14.15 4.97
N GLN A 147 18.14 -13.60 3.83
CA GLN A 147 18.83 -12.30 3.85
C GLN A 147 17.87 -11.10 3.88
N THR A 148 16.74 -11.18 3.16
CA THR A 148 15.70 -10.14 3.13
C THR A 148 15.00 -10.01 4.48
N PHE A 149 14.60 -11.14 5.09
CA PHE A 149 13.97 -11.15 6.41
C PHE A 149 14.89 -10.66 7.54
N LEU A 150 16.19 -10.99 7.51
CA LEU A 150 17.15 -10.59 8.55
C LEU A 150 17.53 -9.10 8.50
N THR A 151 17.60 -8.52 7.30
CA THR A 151 17.90 -7.09 7.14
C THR A 151 16.75 -6.23 7.66
N ILE A 152 15.50 -6.67 7.44
CA ILE A 152 14.29 -5.96 7.89
C ILE A 152 14.11 -6.10 9.42
N ARG A 153 14.33 -7.29 10.00
CA ARG A 153 14.22 -7.52 11.46
C ARG A 153 15.10 -6.61 12.33
N LYS A 154 16.21 -6.08 11.79
CA LYS A 154 17.13 -5.20 12.54
C LYS A 154 16.70 -3.74 12.62
N LYS A 155 15.72 -3.29 11.83
CA LYS A 155 15.16 -1.91 11.89
C LYS A 155 13.93 -1.86 12.80
N ASN A 156 14.02 -2.41 14.00
CA ASN A 156 12.95 -2.28 14.98
C ASN A 156 13.31 -1.17 15.97
N TYR A 157 12.83 0.07 15.77
CA TYR A 157 12.73 1.07 16.84
C TYR A 157 11.59 2.05 16.58
N GLY A 158 10.75 2.21 17.60
CA GLY A 158 9.37 2.65 17.47
C GLY A 158 9.16 4.11 17.08
N VAL A 159 8.19 4.31 16.18
CA VAL A 159 7.12 5.32 16.30
C VAL A 159 5.90 4.80 15.54
N ASN A 160 5.18 3.83 16.12
CA ASN A 160 4.06 3.15 15.42
C ASN A 160 2.95 4.14 14.97
N ARG A 161 2.72 5.22 15.74
CA ARG A 161 1.70 6.25 15.40
C ARG A 161 2.11 7.20 14.27
N ARG A 162 3.36 7.69 14.22
CA ARG A 162 3.79 8.64 13.16
C ARG A 162 3.79 7.97 11.80
N ILE A 163 4.36 6.76 11.71
CA ILE A 163 4.43 6.00 10.46
C ILE A 163 3.02 5.73 9.91
N ARG A 164 2.03 5.48 10.77
CA ARG A 164 0.64 5.26 10.35
C ARG A 164 -0.07 6.52 9.89
N ILE A 165 0.10 7.64 10.61
CA ILE A 165 -0.39 8.94 10.15
C ILE A 165 0.24 9.29 8.80
N GLU A 166 1.54 9.07 8.65
CA GLU A 166 2.26 9.24 7.39
C GLU A 166 1.63 8.39 6.28
N ARG A 167 1.31 7.12 6.52
CA ARG A 167 0.62 6.26 5.55
C ARG A 167 -0.76 6.77 5.14
N ILE A 168 -1.56 7.31 6.06
CA ILE A 168 -2.85 7.92 5.72
C ILE A 168 -2.60 9.16 4.85
N VAL A 169 -1.63 10.00 5.21
CA VAL A 169 -1.24 11.17 4.42
C VAL A 169 -0.73 10.78 3.03
N ASP A 170 0.05 9.71 2.93
CA ASP A 170 0.54 9.18 1.65
C ASP A 170 -0.62 8.71 0.78
N GLU A 171 -1.58 7.99 1.36
CA GLU A 171 -2.77 7.54 0.62
C GLU A 171 -3.60 8.75 0.15
N CYS A 172 -3.71 9.82 0.96
CA CYS A 172 -4.30 11.08 0.52
C CYS A 172 -3.53 11.70 -0.67
N ILE A 173 -2.20 11.74 -0.64
CA ILE A 173 -1.37 12.24 -1.75
C ILE A 173 -1.57 11.38 -3.00
N LYS A 174 -1.63 10.04 -2.87
CA LYS A 174 -1.93 9.13 -3.99
C LYS A 174 -3.30 9.45 -4.60
N ILE A 175 -4.32 9.64 -3.76
CA ILE A 175 -5.68 10.02 -4.17
C ILE A 175 -5.67 11.38 -4.88
N GLU A 176 -4.93 12.37 -4.38
CA GLU A 176 -4.80 13.69 -5.02
C GLU A 176 -4.18 13.58 -6.42
N HIS A 177 -3.13 12.77 -6.59
CA HIS A 177 -2.53 12.52 -7.91
C HIS A 177 -3.50 11.82 -8.87
N VAL A 178 -4.25 10.82 -8.38
CA VAL A 178 -5.28 10.15 -9.18
C VAL A 178 -6.37 11.13 -9.61
N ASN A 179 -6.82 12.00 -8.72
CA ASN A 179 -7.78 13.05 -9.03
C ASN A 179 -7.26 14.04 -10.09
N ALA A 180 -6.00 14.46 -9.97
CA ALA A 180 -5.37 15.33 -10.96
C ALA A 180 -5.30 14.66 -12.34
N ALA A 181 -4.92 13.38 -12.39
CA ALA A 181 -4.89 12.61 -13.64
C ALA A 181 -6.28 12.43 -14.27
N ILE A 182 -7.32 12.20 -13.45
CA ILE A 182 -8.72 12.16 -13.94
C ILE A 182 -9.11 13.50 -14.56
N ALA A 183 -8.82 14.61 -13.87
CA ALA A 183 -9.15 15.94 -14.35
C ALA A 183 -8.46 16.27 -15.68
N GLU A 184 -7.18 15.93 -15.82
CA GLU A 184 -6.40 16.11 -17.06
C GLU A 184 -7.01 15.29 -18.22
N ILE A 185 -7.32 14.01 -17.99
CA ILE A 185 -7.94 13.17 -19.03
C ILE A 185 -9.30 13.73 -19.46
N LEU A 186 -10.14 14.14 -18.51
CA LEU A 186 -11.47 14.68 -18.79
C LEU A 186 -11.42 16.00 -19.57
N GLN A 187 -10.38 16.81 -19.39
CA GLN A 187 -10.21 18.06 -20.11
C GLN A 187 -9.95 17.82 -21.61
N ASP A 188 -9.21 16.77 -21.95
CA ASP A 188 -8.72 16.56 -23.33
C ASP A 188 -9.51 15.49 -24.11
N ILE A 189 -10.34 14.67 -23.45
CA ILE A 189 -10.97 13.47 -24.03
C ILE A 189 -11.87 13.76 -25.24
N GLU A 190 -12.46 14.96 -25.31
CA GLU A 190 -13.29 15.39 -26.44
C GLU A 190 -12.45 15.71 -27.69
N GLU A 191 -11.25 16.28 -27.49
CA GLU A 191 -10.32 16.69 -28.55
C GLU A 191 -9.45 15.53 -29.06
N VAL A 192 -9.33 14.46 -28.28
CA VAL A 192 -8.48 13.33 -28.60
C VAL A 192 -9.01 12.58 -29.83
N PRO A 193 -8.13 12.28 -30.82
CA PRO A 193 -8.52 11.50 -32.00
C PRO A 193 -9.18 10.18 -31.60
N ILE A 194 -10.26 9.81 -32.30
CA ILE A 194 -11.09 8.62 -32.02
C ILE A 194 -10.25 7.35 -31.81
N LYS A 195 -9.14 7.19 -32.54
CA LYS A 195 -8.22 6.05 -32.41
C LYS A 195 -7.59 5.89 -31.01
N TYR A 196 -7.41 6.98 -30.26
CA TYR A 196 -6.79 6.98 -28.93
C TYR A 196 -7.81 7.10 -27.79
N ARG A 197 -9.06 7.47 -28.10
CA ARG A 197 -10.14 7.66 -27.11
C ARG A 197 -10.37 6.42 -26.25
N LYS A 198 -10.39 5.23 -26.85
CA LYS A 198 -10.55 3.96 -26.10
C LYS A 198 -9.45 3.73 -25.05
N GLY A 199 -8.20 4.11 -25.35
CA GLY A 199 -7.09 3.99 -24.41
C GLY A 199 -7.24 4.95 -23.23
N GLN A 200 -7.70 6.18 -23.49
CA GLN A 200 -7.98 7.16 -22.43
C GLN A 200 -9.18 6.77 -21.57
N GLU A 201 -10.25 6.22 -22.16
CA GLU A 201 -11.42 5.70 -21.42
C GLU A 201 -11.01 4.56 -20.48
N ALA A 202 -10.12 3.66 -20.92
CA ALA A 202 -9.57 2.61 -20.08
C ALA A 202 -8.73 3.17 -18.92
N LEU A 203 -7.87 4.16 -19.20
CA LEU A 203 -7.06 4.84 -18.17
C LEU A 203 -7.95 5.60 -17.15
N LEU A 204 -8.99 6.28 -17.62
CA LEU A 204 -9.99 6.94 -16.76
C LEU A 204 -10.70 5.93 -15.85
N THR A 205 -11.15 4.80 -16.42
CA THR A 205 -11.77 3.71 -15.66
C THR A 205 -10.84 3.19 -14.57
N GLN A 206 -9.56 2.97 -14.90
CA GLN A 206 -8.56 2.54 -13.93
C GLN A 206 -8.33 3.55 -12.81
N ASN A 207 -8.28 4.85 -13.15
CA ASN A 207 -8.10 5.90 -12.15
C ASN A 207 -9.30 6.01 -11.21
N VAL A 208 -10.52 5.83 -11.70
CA VAL A 208 -11.71 5.77 -10.83
C VAL A 208 -11.62 4.60 -9.84
N VAL A 209 -11.22 3.42 -10.31
CA VAL A 209 -11.02 2.25 -9.43
C VAL A 209 -9.91 2.53 -8.39
N ASN A 210 -8.80 3.14 -8.81
CA ASN A 210 -7.70 3.52 -7.91
C ASN A 210 -8.13 4.52 -6.83
N PHE A 211 -9.01 5.48 -7.17
CA PHE A 211 -9.55 6.44 -6.22
C PHE A 211 -10.34 5.75 -5.11
N TYR A 212 -11.28 4.86 -5.47
CA TYR A 212 -12.08 4.13 -4.48
C TYR A 212 -11.22 3.21 -3.62
N MET A 213 -10.26 2.49 -4.20
CA MET A 213 -9.32 1.66 -3.44
C MET A 213 -8.51 2.50 -2.45
N GLY A 214 -8.10 3.72 -2.83
CA GLY A 214 -7.39 4.62 -1.91
C GLY A 214 -8.23 4.99 -0.68
N LEU A 215 -9.51 5.32 -0.89
CA LEU A 215 -10.44 5.58 0.22
C LEU A 215 -10.64 4.33 1.08
N GLU A 216 -10.81 3.17 0.48
CA GLU A 216 -10.94 1.90 1.19
C GLU A 216 -9.70 1.56 2.00
N ASN A 217 -8.50 1.85 1.49
CA ASN A 217 -7.25 1.68 2.22
C ASN A 217 -7.20 2.59 3.46
N ILE A 218 -7.61 3.85 3.34
CA ILE A 218 -7.70 4.78 4.48
C ILE A 218 -8.70 4.24 5.50
N PHE A 219 -9.92 3.89 5.06
CA PHE A 219 -10.98 3.41 5.95
C PHE A 219 -10.63 2.10 6.61
N LYS A 220 -10.01 1.17 5.89
CA LYS A 220 -9.55 -0.10 6.45
C LYS A 220 -8.50 0.15 7.53
N ARG A 221 -7.56 1.06 7.31
CA ARG A 221 -6.58 1.44 8.34
C ARG A 221 -7.26 2.04 9.57
N ILE A 222 -8.23 2.94 9.38
CA ILE A 222 -9.00 3.52 10.49
C ILE A 222 -9.75 2.42 11.25
N ALA A 223 -10.47 1.55 10.54
CA ALA A 223 -11.23 0.44 11.12
C ALA A 223 -10.33 -0.57 11.87
N GLU A 224 -9.17 -0.89 11.31
CA GLU A 224 -8.18 -1.75 11.94
C GLU A 224 -7.57 -1.16 13.21
N GLU A 225 -7.43 0.17 13.26
CA GLU A 225 -6.67 0.87 14.29
C GLU A 225 -7.54 1.46 15.40
N ILE A 226 -8.74 1.93 15.05
CA ILE A 226 -9.66 2.60 15.97
C ILE A 226 -10.75 1.62 16.41
N ASP A 227 -11.42 1.01 15.44
CA ASP A 227 -12.57 0.13 15.70
C ASP A 227 -12.14 -1.32 16.03
N MET A 228 -10.86 -1.64 15.78
CA MET A 228 -10.24 -2.96 15.96
C MET A 228 -10.95 -4.09 15.20
N MET A 229 -11.73 -3.75 14.18
CA MET A 229 -12.51 -4.68 13.38
C MET A 229 -12.59 -4.18 11.95
N VAL A 230 -12.24 -5.06 11.01
CA VAL A 230 -12.52 -4.86 9.58
C VAL A 230 -13.64 -5.81 9.19
N PRO A 231 -14.69 -5.32 8.51
CA PRO A 231 -15.72 -6.18 7.97
C PRO A 231 -15.12 -7.24 7.03
N GLN A 232 -15.78 -8.38 6.93
CA GLN A 232 -15.38 -9.48 6.06
C GLN A 232 -16.56 -9.98 5.23
N GLY A 233 -16.28 -10.76 4.20
CA GLY A 233 -17.30 -11.31 3.30
C GLY A 233 -17.45 -10.48 2.03
N LYS A 234 -18.42 -10.84 1.18
CA LYS A 234 -18.53 -10.31 -0.19
C LYS A 234 -18.83 -8.81 -0.25
N ASP A 235 -19.51 -8.27 0.75
CA ASP A 235 -19.92 -6.86 0.83
C ASP A 235 -19.09 -6.05 1.84
N TRP A 236 -17.91 -6.57 2.25
CA TRP A 236 -17.09 -5.95 3.29
C TRP A 236 -16.76 -4.47 3.02
N HIS A 237 -16.58 -4.10 1.75
CA HIS A 237 -16.33 -2.73 1.33
C HIS A 237 -17.49 -1.79 1.68
N LYS A 238 -18.74 -2.24 1.49
CA LYS A 238 -19.94 -1.46 1.85
C LYS A 238 -20.12 -1.41 3.36
N ASP A 239 -19.90 -2.51 4.04
CA ASP A 239 -20.00 -2.56 5.51
C ASP A 239 -18.98 -1.62 6.15
N LEU A 240 -17.77 -1.54 5.56
CA LEU A 240 -16.74 -0.60 5.98
C LEU A 240 -17.18 0.85 5.80
N LEU A 241 -17.85 1.18 4.68
CA LEU A 241 -18.42 2.52 4.48
C LEU A 241 -19.50 2.83 5.53
N HIS A 242 -20.38 1.88 5.85
CA HIS A 242 -21.37 2.07 6.91
C HIS A 242 -20.72 2.25 8.29
N GLN A 243 -19.66 1.51 8.58
CA GLN A 243 -18.86 1.65 9.79
C GLN A 243 -18.23 3.04 9.91
N MET A 244 -17.63 3.56 8.83
CA MET A 244 -17.06 4.91 8.81
C MET A 244 -18.13 6.02 8.88
N ALA A 245 -19.31 5.78 8.29
CA ALA A 245 -20.44 6.71 8.31
C ALA A 245 -21.24 6.68 9.61
N ALA A 246 -21.06 5.63 10.44
CA ALA A 246 -21.71 5.53 11.73
C ALA A 246 -21.34 6.75 12.57
N LYS A 247 -22.34 7.36 13.21
CA LYS A 247 -22.10 8.49 14.11
C LYS A 247 -21.27 8.00 15.28
N HIS A 248 -19.98 8.29 15.21
CA HIS A 248 -19.12 8.35 16.37
C HIS A 248 -19.70 9.47 17.21
N SER A 249 -20.33 9.13 18.32
CA SER A 249 -20.78 10.17 19.22
C SER A 249 -19.48 10.93 19.64
N ILE A 250 -19.44 12.24 19.29
CA ILE A 250 -18.66 13.50 19.63
C ILE A 250 -18.51 14.15 21.02
#